data_AF-A0A6L8FQU0-F1
#
_entry.id   AF-A0A6L8FQU0-F1
#
_cell.length_a   1.000
_cell.length_b   1.000
_cell.length_c   1.000
_cell.angle_alpha   90.00
_cell.angle_beta   90.00
_cell.angle_gamma   90.00
#
_symmetry.space_group_name_H-M   'P 1'
#
loop_
_entity.id
_entity.type
_entity.pdbx_description
1 polymer ?
#
loop_
_entity_poly.entity_id
_entity_poly.type
_entity_poly.pdbx_seq_one_letter_code
_entity_poly.pdbx_strand_id
1 'polypeptide(L)' 'MKIAMLHGPRDLRIEDLTLDTENLEDDQIWVETEITGFKIGTDRGNYEGAEQVPGAPDFPRWVG' A
#
# COMPACT_ATOMS: atom_id res chain seq x y z
N MET A 1 2.37 11.66 3.39
CA MET A 1 1.34 10.70 3.84
C MET A 1 2.00 9.44 4.38
N LYS A 2 1.37 8.75 5.33
CA LYS A 2 1.86 7.44 5.80
C LYS A 2 1.39 6.35 4.85
N ILE A 3 2.24 5.35 4.60
CA ILE A 3 1.93 4.19 3.76
C ILE A 3 2.43 2.91 4.43
N ALA A 4 1.68 1.82 4.28
CA ALA A 4 2.04 0.50 4.79
C ALA A 4 2.81 -0.29 3.72
N MET A 5 4.09 -0.54 3.95
CA MET A 5 5.03 -1.17 3.02
C MET A 5 5.48 -2.53 3.54
N LEU A 6 5.42 -3.54 2.69
CA LEU A 6 6.02 -4.85 2.94
C LEU A 6 7.41 -4.90 2.31
N HIS A 7 8.43 -5.24 3.11
CA HIS A 7 9.81 -5.50 2.64
C HIS A 7 10.12 -6.99 2.49
N GLY A 8 9.18 -7.83 2.90
CA GLY A 8 9.25 -9.28 2.86
C GLY A 8 8.04 -9.88 3.56
N PRO A 9 7.88 -11.20 3.54
CA PRO A 9 6.87 -11.87 4.34
C PRO A 9 7.03 -11.49 5.81
N ARG A 10 5.94 -11.01 6.39
CA ARG A 10 5.78 -10.58 7.78
C ARG A 10 6.58 -9.34 8.19
N ASP A 11 7.16 -8.62 7.22
CA ASP A 11 7.93 -7.39 7.44
C ASP A 11 7.14 -6.17 6.94
N LEU A 12 6.07 -5.84 7.68
CA LEU A 12 5.24 -4.65 7.43
C LEU A 12 5.80 -3.45 8.19
N ARG A 13 6.00 -2.35 7.47
CA ARG A 13 6.54 -1.09 7.98
C ARG A 13 5.61 0.05 7.60
N ILE A 14 5.48 1.03 8.50
CA ILE A 14 4.81 2.29 8.17
C ILE A 14 5.90 3.28 7.77
N GLU A 15 5.79 3.82 6.57
CA GLU A 15 6.75 4.75 5.98
C GLU A 15 6.07 6.07 5.65
N ASP A 16 6.84 7.15 5.61
CA ASP A 16 6.37 8.45 5.14
C ASP A 16 6.69 8.62 3.65
N LEU A 17 5.67 8.91 2.85
CA LEU A 17 5.76 9.17 1.42
C LEU A 17 5.32 10.60 1.12
N THR A 18 6.10 11.33 0.33
CA THR A 18 5.68 12.63 -0.22
C THR A 18 4.84 12.39 -1.47
N LEU A 19 3.61 12.88 -1.48
CA LEU A 19 2.74 12.88 -2.65
C LEU A 19 2.90 14.22 -3.37
N ASP A 20 3.13 14.21 -4.68
CA ASP A 20 3.04 15.43 -5.49
C ASP A 20 1.56 15.77 -5.70
N THR A 21 1.14 16.92 -5.17
CA THR A 21 -0.22 17.43 -5.29
C THR A 21 -0.27 18.73 -6.10
N GLU A 22 0.86 19.16 -6.69
CA GLU A 22 0.97 20.44 -7.39
C GLU A 22 0.48 20.38 -8.84
N ASN A 23 0.44 19.17 -9.43
CA ASN A 23 0.13 18.93 -10.84
C ASN A 23 -1.04 17.96 -11.04
N LEU A 24 -2.18 18.24 -10.42
CA LEU A 24 -3.41 17.45 -10.64
C LEU A 24 -4.08 17.87 -11.95
N GLU A 25 -4.48 16.89 -12.77
CA GLU A 25 -5.32 17.12 -13.94
C GLU A 25 -6.76 17.46 -13.55
N ASP A 26 -7.54 18.03 -14.47
CA ASP A 26 -8.91 18.53 -14.21
C ASP A 26 -9.88 17.46 -13.67
N ASP A 27 -9.61 16.17 -13.92
CA ASP A 27 -10.42 15.03 -13.49
C ASP A 27 -9.87 14.31 -12.25
N GLN A 28 -8.83 14.86 -11.60
CA GLN A 28 -8.18 14.27 -10.45
C GLN A 28 -8.52 15.01 -9.15
N ILE A 29 -8.63 14.26 -8.05
CA ILE A 29 -8.95 14.81 -6.73
C ILE A 29 -7.94 14.27 -5.72
N TRP A 30 -7.36 15.19 -4.94
CA TRP A 30 -6.56 14.82 -3.78
C TRP A 30 -7.45 14.56 -2.57
N VAL A 31 -7.27 13.40 -1.94
CA VAL A 31 -8.00 12.98 -0.75
C VAL A 31 -7.02 12.64 0.38
N GLU A 32 -7.42 12.96 1.61
CA GLU A 32 -6.71 12.55 2.82
C GLU A 32 -7.38 11.32 3.42
N THR A 33 -6.64 10.23 3.56
CA THR A 33 -7.14 9.01 4.18
C THR A 33 -7.26 9.18 5.70
N GLU A 34 -8.48 9.12 6.22
CA GLU A 34 -8.72 9.13 7.68
C GLU A 34 -8.51 7.75 8.32
N ILE A 35 -8.94 6.68 7.62
CA ILE A 35 -8.91 5.31 8.13
C ILE A 35 -8.57 4.33 7.00
N THR A 36 -7.63 3.41 7.28
CA THR A 36 -7.35 2.24 6.44
C THR A 36 -7.77 0.97 7.17
N GLY A 37 -8.48 0.08 6.47
CA GLY A 37 -8.88 -1.23 7.00
C GLY A 37 -8.11 -2.36 6.33
N PHE A 38 -7.55 -3.28 7.13
CA PHE A 38 -6.97 -4.52 6.62
C PHE A 38 -7.98 -5.67 6.72
N LYS A 39 -8.12 -6.43 5.63
CA LYS A 39 -8.96 -7.63 5.58
C LYS A 39 -8.14 -8.91 5.73
N ILE A 40 -8.72 -9.87 6.42
CA ILE A 40 -8.11 -11.17 6.76
C ILE A 40 -7.82 -12.04 5.51
N GLY A 41 -8.46 -11.76 4.38
CA GLY A 41 -8.22 -12.46 3.11
C GLY A 41 -6.93 -11.99 2.44
N THR A 42 -7.06 -10.99 1.56
CA THR A 42 -5.95 -10.55 0.69
C THR A 42 -4.80 -9.90 1.46
N ASP A 43 -5.06 -9.05 2.45
CA ASP A 43 -4.00 -8.30 3.11
C ASP A 43 -3.17 -9.19 4.03
N ARG A 44 -3.83 -10.08 4.77
CA ARG A 44 -3.13 -11.12 5.55
C ARG A 44 -2.33 -12.05 4.63
N GLY A 45 -2.89 -12.47 3.49
CA GLY A 45 -2.16 -13.29 2.52
C GLY A 45 -0.90 -12.60 2.01
N ASN A 46 -1.00 -11.31 1.67
CA ASN A 46 0.15 -10.49 1.29
C ASN A 46 1.17 -10.36 2.42
N TYR A 47 0.71 -10.11 3.65
CA TYR A 47 1.55 -10.04 4.83
C TYR A 47 2.28 -11.36 5.10
N GLU A 48 1.62 -12.50 4.95
CA GLU A 48 2.22 -13.82 5.21
C GLU A 48 3.16 -14.30 4.10
N GLY A 49 3.19 -13.62 2.95
CA GLY A 49 3.96 -14.06 1.78
C GLY A 49 3.32 -15.26 1.07
N ALA A 50 1.98 -15.34 1.09
CA ALA A 50 1.24 -16.31 0.30
C ALA A 50 1.55 -16.14 -1.21
N GLU A 51 1.24 -17.17 -2.00
CA GLU A 51 1.56 -17.25 -3.43
C GLU A 51 1.27 -15.93 -4.17
N GLN A 52 2.23 -15.49 -4.98
CA GLN A 52 2.21 -14.17 -5.60
C GLN A 52 0.90 -13.99 -6.38
N VAL A 53 0.09 -13.02 -5.97
CA VAL A 53 -1.10 -12.64 -6.76
C VAL A 53 -0.60 -12.19 -8.14
N PRO A 54 -1.17 -12.71 -9.25
CA PRO A 54 -0.71 -12.33 -10.58
C PRO A 54 -0.67 -10.80 -10.75
N GLY A 55 0.49 -10.27 -11.14
CA GLY A 55 0.72 -8.83 -11.32
C GLY A 55 1.14 -8.06 -10.07
N ALA A 56 1.24 -8.71 -8.90
CA ALA A 56 1.77 -8.04 -7.72
C ALA A 56 3.29 -7.84 -7.85
N PRO A 57 3.81 -6.62 -7.59
CA PRO A 57 5.25 -6.36 -7.63
C PRO A 57 6.00 -7.18 -6.57
N ASP A 58 7.30 -7.33 -6.78
CA ASP A 58 8.23 -7.85 -5.76
C ASP A 58 8.34 -6.89 -4.58
N PHE A 59 8.95 -7.36 -3.49
CA PHE A 59 9.24 -6.48 -2.36
C PHE A 59 10.37 -5.48 -2.71
N PRO A 60 10.32 -4.24 -2.18
CA PRO A 60 9.28 -3.69 -1.33
C PRO A 60 8.03 -3.26 -2.10
N ARG A 61 6.86 -3.45 -1.50
CA ARG A 61 5.55 -3.09 -2.09
C ARG A 61 4.56 -2.62 -1.04
N TRP A 62 3.64 -1.75 -1.42
CA TRP A 62 2.54 -1.34 -0.56
C TRP A 62 1.50 -2.45 -0.33
N VAL A 63 0.77 -2.36 0.78
CA VAL A 63 -0.40 -3.21 1.09
C VAL A 63 -1.59 -2.32 1.45
N GLY A 64 -2.76 -2.65 0.90
CA GLY A 64 -3.97 -1.81 0.97
C GLY A 64 -4.55 -1.52 -0.40
#